data_AF-X1QRZ3-F1
#
_entry.id   AF-X1QRZ3-F1
#
_cell.length_a   1.000
_cell.length_b   1.000
_cell.length_c   1.000
_cell.angle_alpha   90.00
_cell.angle_beta   90.00
_cell.angle_gamma   90.00
#
_symmetry.space_group_name_H-M   'P 1'
#
loop_
_entity.id
_entity.type
_entity.pdbx_description
1 polymer ?
#
loop_
_entity_poly.entity_id
_entity_poly.type
_entity_poly.pdbx_seq_one_letter_code
_entity_poly.pdbx_strand_id
1 'polypeptide(L)'
;ENIRRTAWQMWYIDLAALGVSLNNVTELSIGFEHSGTVVGQGVVYFDSIRLYSHDRQFITPTEPNTVGLVGHWQFDGNYNDISGNGRNGTPVGAVSFEADPVIGQVLSLPGGDDQFVDIGSVGIDGNMPRTIACWAKADNTDIPDWTLIFGFTGDVTGGGGDGSHFNIGSLGGPGGVGAHCWGWEETIFSDEAALDWHHYAMTYDGTTIQYYGDGILMDTDTGKSNLRDISASADRVHVGSRITQTSSFPGKVDDAQIFNRVLSDAEIAWLGGVIKPFDKPF
;
A
#
# COMPACT_ATOMS: atom_id res chain seq x y z
N GLU A 1 -18.34 -13.45 -9.69
CA GLU A 1 -17.15 -12.79 -9.13
C GLU A 1 -16.62 -11.75 -10.10
N ASN A 2 -15.82 -10.83 -9.59
CA ASN A 2 -15.64 -9.48 -10.10
C ASN A 2 -14.55 -9.45 -11.18
N ILE A 3 -14.84 -9.99 -12.37
CA ILE A 3 -13.96 -9.96 -13.57
C ILE A 3 -13.62 -8.55 -14.09
N ARG A 4 -14.04 -7.50 -13.36
CA ARG A 4 -13.71 -6.10 -13.64
C ARG A 4 -12.56 -5.57 -12.78
N ARG A 5 -12.10 -6.33 -11.77
CA ARG A 5 -10.90 -5.94 -11.00
C ARG A 5 -9.68 -6.30 -11.83
N THR A 6 -8.75 -5.36 -11.94
CA THR A 6 -7.49 -5.46 -12.69
C THR A 6 -6.39 -6.21 -11.94
N ALA A 7 -6.68 -6.75 -10.75
CA ALA A 7 -5.75 -7.52 -9.94
C ALA A 7 -5.93 -9.04 -10.14
N TRP A 8 -4.86 -9.80 -9.87
CA TRP A 8 -4.91 -11.26 -9.80
C TRP A 8 -6.00 -11.72 -8.82
N GLN A 9 -6.83 -12.67 -9.24
CA GLN A 9 -7.85 -13.27 -8.40
C GLN A 9 -7.53 -14.74 -8.19
N MET A 10 -7.58 -15.19 -6.94
CA MET A 10 -7.59 -16.62 -6.68
C MET A 10 -8.87 -17.23 -7.26
N TRP A 11 -8.72 -18.32 -8.00
CA TRP A 11 -9.83 -19.17 -8.36
C TRP A 11 -9.69 -20.52 -7.65
N TYR A 12 -10.66 -20.84 -6.79
CA TYR A 12 -10.71 -22.08 -6.03
C TYR A 12 -11.66 -23.09 -6.67
N ILE A 13 -11.21 -24.34 -6.77
CA ILE A 13 -12.01 -25.47 -7.23
C ILE A 13 -11.97 -26.55 -6.16
N ASP A 14 -13.13 -26.85 -5.54
CA ASP A 14 -13.27 -27.96 -4.60
C ASP A 14 -13.27 -29.28 -5.37
N LEU A 15 -12.09 -29.90 -5.48
CA LEU A 15 -11.94 -31.18 -6.14
C LEU A 15 -12.51 -32.34 -5.31
N ALA A 16 -12.65 -32.19 -3.98
CA ALA A 16 -13.22 -33.24 -3.13
C ALA A 16 -14.73 -33.38 -3.38
N ALA A 17 -15.41 -32.27 -3.70
CA ALA A 17 -16.82 -32.28 -4.11
C ALA A 17 -17.07 -33.02 -5.43
N LEU A 18 -16.05 -33.23 -6.26
CA LEU A 18 -16.18 -33.94 -7.54
C LEU A 18 -16.25 -35.47 -7.40
N GLY A 19 -16.07 -36.01 -6.19
CA GLY A 19 -16.13 -37.45 -5.94
C GLY A 19 -15.00 -38.26 -6.60
N VAL A 20 -13.89 -37.59 -6.95
CA VAL A 20 -12.71 -38.21 -7.56
C VAL A 20 -11.64 -38.53 -6.52
N SER A 21 -10.80 -39.54 -6.79
CA SER A 21 -9.65 -39.85 -5.91
C SER A 21 -8.54 -38.81 -6.13
N LEU A 22 -8.24 -38.03 -5.08
CA LEU A 22 -7.19 -37.00 -5.10
C LEU A 22 -5.81 -37.51 -4.64
N ASN A 23 -5.67 -38.83 -4.41
CA ASN A 23 -4.43 -39.41 -3.91
C ASN A 23 -3.27 -39.32 -4.91
N ASN A 24 -3.54 -39.12 -6.21
CA ASN A 24 -2.52 -38.96 -7.23
C ASN A 24 -3.06 -38.15 -8.43
N VAL A 25 -3.00 -36.82 -8.35
CA VAL A 25 -3.38 -35.92 -9.45
C VAL A 25 -2.14 -35.66 -10.31
N THR A 26 -2.12 -36.19 -11.53
CA THR A 26 -0.97 -36.08 -12.46
C THR A 26 -1.22 -35.17 -13.66
N GLU A 27 -2.48 -34.76 -13.89
CA GLU A 27 -2.88 -33.94 -15.03
C GLU A 27 -4.06 -33.04 -14.63
N LEU A 28 -4.09 -31.82 -15.17
CA LEU A 28 -5.19 -30.86 -15.04
C LEU A 28 -5.50 -30.30 -16.43
N SER A 29 -6.78 -30.34 -16.82
CA SER A 29 -7.27 -29.74 -18.05
C SER A 29 -8.23 -28.60 -17.72
N ILE A 30 -7.92 -27.39 -18.19
CA ILE A 30 -8.77 -26.21 -18.04
C ILE A 30 -9.43 -25.93 -19.39
N GLY A 31 -10.76 -26.01 -19.43
CA GLY A 31 -11.57 -25.74 -20.62
C GLY A 31 -12.31 -24.42 -20.50
N PHE A 32 -12.43 -23.70 -21.62
CA PHE A 32 -13.29 -22.54 -21.74
C PHE A 32 -14.54 -22.91 -22.53
N GLU A 33 -15.70 -22.82 -21.90
CA GLU A 33 -16.98 -23.03 -22.57
C GLU A 33 -17.53 -21.72 -23.12
N HIS A 34 -18.09 -21.78 -24.32
CA HIS A 34 -18.75 -20.64 -24.95
C HIS A 34 -20.23 -20.67 -24.58
N SER A 35 -20.70 -19.72 -23.76
CA SER A 35 -22.13 -19.54 -23.50
C SER A 35 -22.69 -18.38 -24.35
N GLY A 36 -23.51 -18.68 -25.36
CA GLY A 36 -24.19 -17.69 -26.19
C GLY A 36 -23.58 -17.46 -27.58
N THR A 37 -24.08 -16.46 -28.31
CA THR A 37 -23.69 -16.15 -29.71
C THR A 37 -22.51 -15.19 -29.84
N VAL A 38 -22.04 -14.62 -28.73
CA VAL A 38 -20.90 -13.70 -28.71
C VAL A 38 -19.62 -14.49 -28.42
N VAL A 39 -18.65 -14.43 -29.32
CA VAL A 39 -17.32 -14.99 -29.08
C VAL A 39 -16.60 -14.04 -28.12
N GLY A 40 -16.26 -14.51 -26.92
CA GLY A 40 -15.39 -13.76 -26.03
C GLY A 40 -14.05 -13.50 -26.71
N GLN A 41 -13.68 -12.23 -26.86
CA GLN A 41 -12.37 -11.81 -27.36
C GLN A 41 -11.52 -11.37 -26.15
N GLY A 42 -10.30 -11.89 -26.03
CA GLY A 42 -9.39 -11.52 -24.95
C GLY A 42 -8.30 -12.55 -24.70
N VAL A 43 -7.46 -12.26 -23.70
CA VAL A 43 -6.43 -13.16 -23.18
C VAL A 43 -6.78 -13.43 -21.71
N VAL A 44 -6.74 -14.70 -21.31
CA VAL A 44 -6.84 -15.11 -19.91
C VAL A 44 -5.46 -15.54 -19.46
N TYR A 45 -4.93 -14.87 -18.45
CA TYR A 45 -3.67 -15.24 -17.82
C TYR A 45 -3.96 -16.11 -16.60
N PHE A 46 -3.16 -17.16 -16.44
CA PHE A 46 -3.11 -17.96 -15.23
C PHE A 46 -1.72 -17.86 -14.66
N ASP A 47 -1.62 -17.78 -13.35
CA ASP A 47 -0.37 -17.90 -12.64
C ASP A 47 -0.57 -18.80 -11.41
N SER A 48 0.52 -19.42 -10.95
CA SER A 48 0.62 -20.15 -9.68
C SER A 48 -0.49 -21.18 -9.44
N ILE A 49 -0.70 -22.10 -10.39
CA ILE A 49 -1.60 -23.25 -10.20
C ILE A 49 -1.01 -24.20 -9.14
N ARG A 50 -1.75 -24.46 -8.07
CA ARG A 50 -1.33 -25.33 -6.96
C ARG A 50 -2.46 -26.25 -6.49
N LEU A 51 -2.11 -27.39 -5.91
CA LEU A 51 -3.01 -28.37 -5.31
C LEU A 51 -2.75 -28.46 -3.80
N TYR A 52 -3.81 -28.42 -2.99
CA TYR A 52 -3.72 -28.46 -1.54
C TYR A 52 -4.51 -29.64 -0.96
N SER A 53 -4.02 -30.19 0.15
CA SER A 53 -4.68 -31.25 0.91
C SER A 53 -5.60 -30.71 2.02
N HIS A 54 -5.85 -29.40 2.04
CA HIS A 54 -6.68 -28.72 3.01
C HIS A 54 -7.69 -27.83 2.31
N ASP A 55 -8.74 -27.47 3.03
CA ASP A 55 -9.79 -26.58 2.54
C ASP A 55 -9.27 -25.14 2.33
N ARG A 56 -10.07 -24.34 1.62
CA ARG A 56 -9.84 -22.90 1.40
C ARG A 56 -9.64 -22.16 2.72
N GLN A 57 -8.61 -21.31 2.78
CA GLN A 57 -8.31 -20.47 3.93
C GLN A 57 -8.75 -19.04 3.68
N PHE A 58 -9.45 -18.44 4.64
CA PHE A 58 -9.92 -17.06 4.56
C PHE A 58 -9.08 -16.13 5.41
N ILE A 59 -8.83 -14.95 4.86
CA ILE A 59 -8.55 -13.76 5.65
C ILE A 59 -9.90 -13.10 5.93
N THR A 60 -10.22 -12.93 7.21
CA THR A 60 -11.39 -12.16 7.64
C THR A 60 -10.90 -10.79 8.09
N PRO A 61 -11.25 -9.70 7.36
CA PRO A 61 -10.85 -8.35 7.73
C PRO A 61 -11.21 -8.03 9.18
N THR A 62 -10.27 -7.42 9.89
CA THR A 62 -10.41 -7.10 11.32
C THR A 62 -9.85 -5.70 11.57
N GLU A 63 -10.58 -4.86 12.27
CA GLU A 63 -10.10 -3.52 12.63
C GLU A 63 -8.81 -3.60 13.46
N PRO A 64 -7.74 -2.88 13.08
CA PRO A 64 -6.54 -2.79 13.90
C PRO A 64 -6.88 -2.13 15.24
N ASN A 65 -6.44 -2.74 16.33
CA ASN A 65 -6.50 -2.07 17.63
C ASN A 65 -5.46 -0.93 17.72
N THR A 66 -5.56 -0.11 18.76
CA THR A 66 -4.63 1.01 18.99
C THR A 66 -3.26 0.60 19.52
N VAL A 67 -3.00 -0.70 19.74
CA VAL A 67 -1.68 -1.16 20.20
C VAL A 67 -0.67 -0.90 19.10
N GLY A 68 0.35 -0.13 19.47
CA GLY A 68 1.41 0.27 18.56
C GLY A 68 1.02 1.33 17.53
N LEU A 69 -0.18 1.90 17.60
CA LEU A 69 -0.55 3.07 16.80
C LEU A 69 0.31 4.27 17.23
N VAL A 70 1.06 4.82 16.29
CA VAL A 70 2.02 5.92 16.51
C VAL A 70 1.43 7.26 16.09
N GLY A 71 0.67 7.28 15.00
CA GLY A 71 -0.01 8.47 14.51
C GLY A 71 -1.13 8.10 13.56
N HIS A 72 -2.19 8.90 13.57
CA HIS A 72 -3.33 8.77 12.65
C HIS A 72 -3.86 10.16 12.28
N TRP A 73 -3.76 10.50 11.00
CA TRP A 73 -4.23 11.76 10.42
C TRP A 73 -5.34 11.49 9.42
N GLN A 74 -6.57 11.79 9.81
CA GLN A 74 -7.77 11.60 8.99
C GLN A 74 -7.97 12.73 7.97
N PHE A 75 -7.20 13.82 8.06
CA PHE A 75 -7.31 15.00 7.19
C PHE A 75 -8.73 15.57 6.98
N ASP A 76 -9.64 15.34 7.92
CA ASP A 76 -10.98 15.93 8.03
C ASP A 76 -10.96 17.44 8.37
N GLY A 77 -10.30 18.23 7.54
CA GLY A 77 -10.24 19.69 7.62
C GLY A 77 -9.21 20.23 8.63
N ASN A 78 -8.35 19.36 9.14
CA ASN A 78 -7.27 19.72 10.07
C ASN A 78 -6.11 18.72 10.00
N TYR A 79 -4.95 19.09 10.56
CA TYR A 79 -3.73 18.28 10.57
C TYR A 79 -3.52 17.52 11.88
N ASN A 80 -4.57 17.34 12.70
CA ASN A 80 -4.40 16.77 14.03
C ASN A 80 -4.11 15.26 13.95
N ASP A 81 -3.27 14.80 14.86
CA ASP A 81 -3.09 13.39 15.16
C ASP A 81 -4.18 12.92 16.14
N ILE A 82 -5.04 12.02 15.70
CA ILE A 82 -6.13 11.47 16.52
C ILE A 82 -5.72 10.22 17.31
N SER A 83 -4.48 9.74 17.18
CA SER A 83 -3.99 8.57 17.94
C SER A 83 -3.86 8.84 19.45
N GLY A 84 -3.80 10.13 19.83
CA GLY A 84 -3.54 10.57 21.20
C GLY A 84 -2.06 10.76 21.53
N ASN A 85 -1.14 10.58 20.57
CA ASN A 85 0.30 10.75 20.76
C ASN A 85 0.81 12.17 20.50
N GLY A 86 -0.07 13.09 20.07
CA GLY A 86 0.24 14.51 19.90
C GLY A 86 1.14 14.81 18.70
N ARG A 87 1.15 13.95 17.69
CA ARG A 87 1.96 14.08 16.47
C ARG A 87 1.26 14.93 15.39
N ASN A 88 0.72 16.10 15.78
CA ASN A 88 0.01 16.97 14.83
C ASN A 88 0.94 17.40 13.68
N GLY A 89 0.41 17.36 12.46
CA GLY A 89 1.13 17.81 11.28
C GLY A 89 1.26 19.33 11.21
N THR A 90 2.36 19.80 10.66
CA THR A 90 2.62 21.22 10.37
C THR A 90 2.62 21.44 8.86
N PRO A 91 1.65 22.18 8.30
CA PRO A 91 1.62 22.44 6.86
C PRO A 91 2.79 23.35 6.43
N VAL A 92 3.36 23.03 5.28
CA VAL A 92 4.39 23.82 4.58
C VAL A 92 3.89 24.11 3.16
N GLY A 93 3.91 25.39 2.79
CA GLY A 93 3.36 25.87 1.52
C GLY A 93 1.86 26.12 1.55
N ALA A 94 1.21 25.91 0.42
CA ALA A 94 -0.20 26.14 0.10
C ALA A 94 -1.04 24.85 0.17
N VAL A 95 -0.62 23.86 0.96
CA VAL A 95 -1.43 22.67 1.26
C VAL A 95 -2.77 23.08 1.88
N SER A 96 -3.84 22.38 1.51
CA SER A 96 -5.19 22.78 1.90
C SER A 96 -6.10 21.55 2.09
N PHE A 97 -7.39 21.78 2.34
CA PHE A 97 -8.38 20.72 2.43
C PHE A 97 -9.48 20.95 1.40
N GLU A 98 -9.98 19.88 0.81
CA GLU A 98 -11.11 19.92 -0.12
C GLU A 98 -12.14 18.85 0.19
N ALA A 99 -13.36 19.03 -0.32
CA ALA A 99 -14.42 18.04 -0.17
C ALA A 99 -14.38 17.09 -1.36
N ASP A 100 -14.09 15.82 -1.11
CA ASP A 100 -14.20 14.71 -2.05
C ASP A 100 -15.57 14.01 -1.87
N PRO A 101 -16.28 13.70 -2.97
CA PRO A 101 -17.62 13.11 -2.90
C PRO A 101 -17.65 11.66 -2.40
N VAL A 102 -16.51 10.96 -2.37
CA VAL A 102 -16.42 9.55 -1.96
C VAL A 102 -15.96 9.44 -0.52
N ILE A 103 -14.87 10.11 -0.17
CA ILE A 103 -14.19 9.92 1.13
C ILE A 103 -14.52 11.03 2.13
N GLY A 104 -14.98 12.20 1.67
CA GLY A 104 -15.29 13.32 2.55
C GLY A 104 -14.21 14.40 2.49
N GLN A 105 -13.84 14.97 3.63
CA GLN A 105 -12.88 16.07 3.65
C GLN A 105 -11.46 15.49 3.65
N VAL A 106 -10.66 15.83 2.65
CA VAL A 106 -9.33 15.23 2.44
C VAL A 106 -8.22 16.29 2.37
N LEU A 107 -6.98 15.88 2.62
CA LEU A 107 -5.81 16.72 2.35
C LEU A 107 -5.63 16.89 0.84
N SER A 108 -5.54 18.13 0.38
CA SER A 108 -5.26 18.50 -1.01
C SER A 108 -3.85 19.07 -1.13
N LEU A 109 -3.02 18.39 -1.92
CA LEU A 109 -1.64 18.75 -2.22
C LEU A 109 -1.58 19.29 -3.66
N PRO A 110 -1.19 20.56 -3.87
CA PRO A 110 -1.28 21.21 -5.18
C PRO A 110 -0.19 20.78 -6.19
N GLY A 111 0.74 19.91 -5.79
CA GLY A 111 1.96 19.63 -6.54
C GLY A 111 2.96 20.79 -6.54
N GLY A 112 3.92 20.78 -7.47
CA GLY A 112 4.97 21.80 -7.55
C GLY A 112 6.11 21.55 -6.56
N ASP A 113 6.61 22.62 -5.94
CA ASP A 113 7.78 22.56 -5.05
C ASP A 113 7.45 22.92 -3.59
N ASP A 114 7.97 22.14 -2.65
CA ASP A 114 7.92 22.35 -1.19
C ASP A 114 6.49 22.54 -0.61
N GLN A 115 5.54 21.73 -1.09
CA GLN A 115 4.15 21.69 -0.64
C GLN A 115 3.87 20.37 0.10
N PHE A 116 3.90 20.38 1.43
CA PHE A 116 3.78 19.15 2.21
C PHE A 116 3.28 19.40 3.64
N VAL A 117 3.00 18.32 4.35
CA VAL A 117 2.76 18.34 5.80
C VAL A 117 3.95 17.68 6.49
N ASP A 118 4.62 18.43 7.37
CA ASP A 118 5.69 17.94 8.23
C ASP A 118 5.11 17.31 9.50
N ILE A 119 5.29 16.00 9.66
CA ILE A 119 4.92 15.29 10.90
C ILE A 119 6.10 15.26 11.88
N GLY A 120 7.33 15.31 11.37
CA GLY A 120 8.54 15.22 12.18
C GLY A 120 8.94 13.77 12.52
N SER A 121 9.74 13.65 13.58
CA SER A 121 10.21 12.36 14.12
C SER A 121 9.10 11.70 14.92
N VAL A 122 8.90 10.40 14.72
CA VAL A 122 7.85 9.61 15.37
C VAL A 122 8.39 8.56 16.35
N GLY A 123 9.70 8.40 16.43
CA GLY A 123 10.40 7.47 17.32
C GLY A 123 10.58 6.07 16.73
N ILE A 124 10.60 5.96 15.40
CA ILE A 124 10.81 4.71 14.67
C ILE A 124 12.03 4.87 13.76
N ASP A 125 13.08 4.10 14.02
CA ASP A 125 14.32 4.15 13.26
C ASP A 125 14.84 2.75 12.90
N GLY A 126 15.86 2.71 12.06
CA GLY A 126 16.61 1.49 11.75
C GLY A 126 15.77 0.28 11.36
N ASN A 127 15.96 -0.83 12.08
CA ASN A 127 15.28 -2.11 11.82
C ASN A 127 14.04 -2.35 12.70
N MET A 128 13.55 -1.35 13.44
CA MET A 128 12.31 -1.49 14.22
C MET A 128 11.13 -1.97 13.34
N PRO A 129 10.24 -2.82 13.84
CA PRO A 129 9.06 -3.18 13.06
C PRO A 129 8.15 -1.96 12.86
N ARG A 130 7.50 -1.86 11.70
CA ARG A 130 6.58 -0.76 11.40
C ARG A 130 5.57 -1.10 10.32
N THR A 131 4.50 -0.32 10.29
CA THR A 131 3.53 -0.28 9.19
C THR A 131 3.23 1.18 8.86
N ILE A 132 3.16 1.51 7.58
CA ILE A 132 2.56 2.76 7.09
C ILE A 132 1.38 2.42 6.19
N ALA A 133 0.32 3.22 6.27
CA ALA A 133 -0.87 3.08 5.43
C ALA A 133 -1.48 4.45 5.14
N CYS A 134 -2.03 4.64 3.94
CA CYS A 134 -2.84 5.82 3.61
C CYS A 134 -3.74 5.53 2.41
N TRP A 135 -4.82 6.28 2.30
CA TRP A 135 -5.54 6.44 1.04
C TRP A 135 -4.91 7.58 0.24
N ALA A 136 -4.74 7.41 -1.07
CA ALA A 136 -4.26 8.48 -1.94
C ALA A 136 -4.87 8.40 -3.34
N LYS A 137 -4.90 9.56 -4.01
CA LYS A 137 -5.36 9.74 -5.37
C LYS A 137 -4.55 10.84 -6.06
N ALA A 138 -3.94 10.55 -7.19
CA ALA A 138 -3.21 11.51 -8.01
C ALA A 138 -4.17 12.38 -8.85
N ASP A 139 -3.80 13.63 -9.10
CA ASP A 139 -4.55 14.52 -9.99
C ASP A 139 -4.16 14.36 -11.47
N ASN A 140 -2.94 13.87 -11.73
CA ASN A 140 -2.41 13.64 -13.06
C ASN A 140 -1.26 12.61 -13.01
N THR A 141 -0.80 12.17 -14.18
CA THR A 141 0.28 11.19 -14.33
C THR A 141 1.67 11.80 -14.52
N ASP A 142 1.77 13.12 -14.62
CA ASP A 142 3.04 13.83 -14.80
C ASP A 142 3.65 14.17 -13.44
N ILE A 143 3.98 13.11 -12.69
CA ILE A 143 4.57 13.21 -11.35
C ILE A 143 6.06 12.89 -11.46
N PRO A 144 6.95 13.77 -10.99
CA PRO A 144 8.38 13.49 -10.97
C PRO A 144 8.68 12.23 -10.17
N ASP A 145 9.70 11.51 -10.61
CA ASP A 145 10.24 10.36 -9.89
C ASP A 145 10.58 10.75 -8.44
N TRP A 146 10.43 9.78 -7.53
CA TRP A 146 10.67 9.90 -6.09
C TRP A 146 9.81 10.92 -5.33
N THR A 147 8.75 11.43 -5.95
CA THR A 147 7.80 12.32 -5.28
C THR A 147 7.03 11.56 -4.20
N LEU A 148 7.22 11.97 -2.94
CA LEU A 148 6.62 11.34 -1.77
C LEU A 148 5.12 11.59 -1.68
N ILE A 149 4.35 10.54 -1.41
CA ILE A 149 2.96 10.66 -0.94
C ILE A 149 2.96 10.65 0.59
N PHE A 150 3.50 9.60 1.22
CA PHE A 150 3.51 9.47 2.67
C PHE A 150 4.59 8.51 3.17
N GLY A 151 5.29 8.88 4.24
CA GLY A 151 6.14 7.97 4.99
C GLY A 151 7.48 8.55 5.39
N PHE A 152 8.42 7.67 5.72
CA PHE A 152 9.74 8.03 6.23
C PHE A 152 10.65 8.53 5.10
N THR A 153 11.24 9.69 5.29
CA THR A 153 11.90 10.45 4.23
C THR A 153 13.28 11.02 4.59
N GLY A 154 13.67 11.04 5.86
CA GLY A 154 14.89 11.70 6.31
C GLY A 154 15.25 11.44 7.77
N ASP A 155 16.38 11.97 8.23
CA ASP A 155 16.83 11.87 9.62
C ASP A 155 16.20 12.90 10.55
N VAL A 156 16.44 12.72 11.85
CA VAL A 156 15.92 13.59 12.91
C VAL A 156 16.40 15.04 12.81
N THR A 157 17.48 15.31 12.07
CA THR A 157 18.05 16.65 11.84
C THR A 157 17.61 17.28 10.52
N GLY A 158 16.83 16.55 9.71
CA GLY A 158 16.33 17.02 8.42
C GLY A 158 17.24 16.69 7.23
N GLY A 159 18.25 15.83 7.41
CA GLY A 159 19.07 15.29 6.33
C GLY A 159 18.42 14.09 5.64
N GLY A 160 18.92 13.69 4.48
CA GLY A 160 18.54 12.44 3.83
C GLY A 160 19.67 11.88 2.96
N GLY A 161 19.48 10.64 2.50
CA GLY A 161 20.47 9.89 1.72
C GLY A 161 20.08 8.42 1.57
N ASP A 162 20.97 7.61 0.98
CA ASP A 162 20.76 6.17 0.80
C ASP A 162 20.30 5.52 2.13
N GLY A 163 19.13 4.89 2.09
CA GLY A 163 18.56 4.19 3.24
C GLY A 163 17.61 4.97 4.14
N SER A 164 17.43 6.28 3.93
CA SER A 164 16.49 7.09 4.74
C SER A 164 15.00 6.94 4.36
N HIS A 165 14.65 5.87 3.63
CA HIS A 165 13.38 5.77 2.92
C HIS A 165 12.63 4.50 3.26
N PHE A 166 11.42 4.69 3.76
CA PHE A 166 10.37 3.69 3.90
C PHE A 166 9.06 4.44 3.68
N ASN A 167 8.63 4.56 2.42
CA ASN A 167 7.52 5.44 2.07
C ASN A 167 6.77 5.01 0.81
N ILE A 168 5.57 5.55 0.65
CA ILE A 168 4.74 5.49 -0.56
C ILE A 168 5.01 6.73 -1.41
N GLY A 169 5.16 6.57 -2.72
CA GLY A 169 5.43 7.68 -3.64
C GLY A 169 5.34 7.30 -5.11
N SER A 170 5.49 8.30 -5.98
CA SER A 170 5.65 8.09 -7.42
C SER A 170 7.04 7.50 -7.72
N LEU A 171 7.09 6.61 -8.71
CA LEU A 171 8.31 5.97 -9.22
C LEU A 171 8.75 6.58 -10.57
N GLY A 172 8.15 7.71 -10.96
CA GLY A 172 8.42 8.42 -12.21
C GLY A 172 7.82 7.75 -13.44
N GLY A 173 7.17 8.53 -14.31
CA GLY A 173 6.50 7.96 -15.48
C GLY A 173 7.46 7.42 -16.57
N PRO A 174 7.24 6.21 -17.12
CA PRO A 174 6.24 5.21 -16.75
C PRO A 174 6.77 4.26 -15.66
N GLY A 175 6.25 4.39 -14.44
CA GLY A 175 6.74 3.66 -13.25
C GLY A 175 5.66 3.48 -12.19
N GLY A 176 4.59 4.28 -12.25
CA GLY A 176 3.44 4.15 -11.38
C GLY A 176 3.63 4.77 -10.00
N VAL A 177 2.71 4.39 -9.11
CA VAL A 177 2.73 4.74 -7.70
C VAL A 177 2.92 3.46 -6.89
N GLY A 178 3.83 3.53 -5.94
CA GLY A 178 4.19 2.37 -5.17
C GLY A 178 5.03 2.72 -3.96
N ALA A 179 5.98 1.85 -3.67
CA ALA A 179 6.75 1.88 -2.45
C ALA A 179 8.24 2.11 -2.73
N HIS A 180 8.85 2.96 -1.90
CA HIS A 180 10.29 3.21 -1.85
C HIS A 180 10.86 2.65 -0.57
N CYS A 181 11.84 1.75 -0.68
CA CYS A 181 12.64 1.32 0.46
C CYS A 181 14.12 1.25 0.12
N TRP A 182 14.93 2.08 0.79
CA TRP A 182 16.39 2.02 0.72
C TRP A 182 16.98 2.22 -0.71
N GLY A 183 16.22 2.62 -1.73
CA GLY A 183 16.69 2.65 -3.13
C GLY A 183 16.02 1.60 -4.03
N TRP A 184 15.24 0.70 -3.44
CA TRP A 184 14.36 -0.21 -4.15
C TRP A 184 12.97 0.38 -4.30
N GLU A 185 12.34 0.01 -5.40
CA GLU A 185 11.03 0.47 -5.82
C GLU A 185 10.17 -0.77 -6.06
N GLU A 186 8.92 -0.72 -5.62
CA GLU A 186 7.91 -1.71 -5.94
C GLU A 186 6.65 -1.00 -6.42
N THR A 187 6.25 -1.23 -7.66
CA THR A 187 5.05 -0.62 -8.25
C THR A 187 3.81 -1.33 -7.72
N ILE A 188 2.91 -0.57 -7.08
CA ILE A 188 1.62 -1.11 -6.58
C ILE A 188 0.51 -0.87 -7.62
N PHE A 189 0.42 0.35 -8.15
CA PHE A 189 -0.53 0.74 -9.18
C PHE A 189 0.19 1.48 -10.32
N SER A 190 -0.33 1.36 -11.55
CA SER A 190 0.17 2.16 -12.67
C SER A 190 -0.16 3.65 -12.49
N ASP A 191 0.48 4.51 -13.29
CA ASP A 191 0.23 5.95 -13.25
C ASP A 191 -1.26 6.24 -13.54
N GLU A 192 -1.87 5.54 -14.49
CA GLU A 192 -3.29 5.69 -14.81
C GLU A 192 -4.21 5.19 -13.71
N ALA A 193 -3.87 4.08 -13.03
CA ALA A 193 -4.68 3.56 -11.93
C ALA A 193 -4.62 4.50 -10.71
N ALA A 194 -3.48 5.14 -10.47
CA ALA A 194 -3.30 6.10 -9.38
C ALA A 194 -4.20 7.35 -9.51
N LEU A 195 -4.86 7.58 -10.66
CA LEU A 195 -5.87 8.63 -10.82
C LEU A 195 -7.18 8.34 -10.07
N ASP A 196 -7.36 7.11 -9.57
CA ASP A 196 -8.46 6.72 -8.68
C ASP A 196 -7.98 6.61 -7.23
N TRP A 197 -8.93 6.58 -6.28
CA TRP A 197 -8.61 6.37 -4.87
C TRP A 197 -8.15 4.93 -4.64
N HIS A 198 -6.96 4.81 -4.05
CA HIS A 198 -6.39 3.53 -3.66
C HIS A 198 -5.85 3.57 -2.24
N HIS A 199 -5.95 2.44 -1.55
CA HIS A 199 -5.28 2.25 -0.27
C HIS A 199 -3.89 1.66 -0.50
N TYR A 200 -2.88 2.35 0.00
CA TYR A 200 -1.48 1.92 -0.05
C TYR A 200 -1.04 1.55 1.35
N ALA A 201 -0.35 0.42 1.50
CA ALA A 201 0.32 0.11 2.75
C ALA A 201 1.61 -0.67 2.56
N MET A 202 2.51 -0.52 3.53
CA MET A 202 3.75 -1.29 3.64
C MET A 202 3.95 -1.74 5.08
N THR A 203 4.35 -2.99 5.27
CA THR A 203 4.78 -3.51 6.57
C THR A 203 6.25 -3.89 6.52
N TYR A 204 6.92 -3.83 7.66
CA TYR A 204 8.29 -4.30 7.83
C TYR A 204 8.49 -4.89 9.22
N ASP A 205 9.00 -6.12 9.28
CA ASP A 205 9.17 -6.88 10.53
C ASP A 205 10.59 -6.81 11.13
N GLY A 206 11.49 -6.02 10.54
CA GLY A 206 12.93 -6.07 10.83
C GLY A 206 13.73 -6.89 9.81
N THR A 207 13.07 -7.63 8.93
CA THR A 207 13.70 -8.47 7.89
C THR A 207 12.97 -8.50 6.56
N THR A 208 11.65 -8.54 6.59
CA THR A 208 10.74 -8.75 5.46
C THR A 208 9.90 -7.52 5.25
N ILE A 209 9.78 -7.07 3.99
CA ILE A 209 8.85 -6.02 3.59
C ILE A 209 7.69 -6.66 2.85
N GLN A 210 6.48 -6.22 3.15
CA GLN A 210 5.29 -6.59 2.39
C GLN A 210 4.61 -5.32 1.89
N TYR A 211 4.11 -5.37 0.65
CA TYR A 211 3.47 -4.25 -0.03
C TYR A 211 2.01 -4.59 -0.32
N TYR A 212 1.12 -3.64 -0.08
CA TYR A 212 -0.31 -3.86 -0.17
C TYR A 212 -0.99 -2.75 -0.98
N GLY A 213 -1.91 -3.16 -1.84
CA GLY A 213 -2.80 -2.30 -2.62
C GLY A 213 -4.25 -2.70 -2.36
N ASP A 214 -5.11 -1.73 -2.04
CA ASP A 214 -6.53 -1.93 -1.74
C ASP A 214 -6.80 -3.01 -0.68
N GLY A 215 -5.91 -3.08 0.32
CA GLY A 215 -6.00 -4.03 1.42
C GLY A 215 -5.54 -5.46 1.09
N ILE A 216 -5.01 -5.71 -0.12
CA ILE A 216 -4.56 -7.02 -0.59
C ILE A 216 -3.03 -7.02 -0.73
N LEU A 217 -2.39 -8.12 -0.33
CA LEU A 217 -0.94 -8.31 -0.50
C LEU A 217 -0.60 -8.37 -1.98
N MET A 218 0.30 -7.49 -2.42
CA MET A 218 0.75 -7.37 -3.81
C MET A 218 2.08 -8.09 -4.01
N ASP A 219 3.03 -7.87 -3.10
CA ASP A 219 4.32 -8.53 -3.14
C ASP A 219 4.96 -8.66 -1.75
N THR A 220 5.94 -9.56 -1.62
CA THR A 220 6.71 -9.81 -0.41
C THR A 220 8.18 -9.96 -0.73
N ASP A 221 8.98 -9.09 -0.14
CA ASP A 221 10.42 -9.08 -0.24
C ASP A 221 11.07 -9.63 1.03
N THR A 222 11.39 -10.93 1.00
CA THR A 222 12.05 -11.61 2.13
C THR A 222 13.52 -11.25 2.25
N GLY A 223 13.99 -10.99 3.48
CA GLY A 223 15.41 -10.80 3.75
C GLY A 223 16.01 -9.52 3.13
N LYS A 224 15.21 -8.46 2.96
CA LYS A 224 15.70 -7.13 2.56
C LYS A 224 16.83 -6.63 3.46
N SER A 225 16.72 -6.88 4.77
CA SER A 225 17.77 -6.58 5.76
C SER A 225 19.06 -7.37 5.55
N ASN A 226 19.02 -8.50 4.83
CA ASN A 226 20.19 -9.34 4.56
C ASN A 226 21.02 -8.84 3.37
N LEU A 227 20.41 -8.03 2.49
CA LEU A 227 21.10 -7.47 1.34
C LEU A 227 21.76 -6.14 1.69
N ARG A 228 21.09 -5.27 2.46
CA ARG A 228 21.64 -4.01 2.95
C ARG A 228 21.04 -3.61 4.30
N ASP A 229 21.85 -3.01 5.17
CA ASP A 229 21.46 -2.62 6.51
C ASP A 229 20.51 -1.41 6.46
N ILE A 230 19.25 -1.62 6.86
CA ILE A 230 18.29 -0.53 6.97
C ILE A 230 18.34 0.15 8.35
N SER A 231 19.37 -0.12 9.17
CA SER A 231 19.67 0.62 10.41
C SER A 231 19.82 2.13 10.18
N ALA A 232 20.13 2.54 8.96
CA ALA A 232 20.21 3.93 8.53
C ALA A 232 18.83 4.55 8.23
N SER A 233 17.73 3.78 8.32
CA SER A 233 16.39 4.32 8.15
C SER A 233 16.11 5.35 9.23
N ALA A 234 15.62 6.47 8.75
CA ALA A 234 15.80 7.73 9.41
C ALA A 234 14.42 8.23 9.86
N ASP A 235 14.32 8.70 11.10
CA ASP A 235 13.07 8.97 11.78
C ASP A 235 12.54 10.38 11.45
N ARG A 236 11.99 10.54 10.25
CA ARG A 236 11.30 11.75 9.82
C ARG A 236 10.19 11.39 8.85
N VAL A 237 8.98 11.82 9.16
CA VAL A 237 7.80 11.53 8.33
C VAL A 237 7.24 12.81 7.75
N HIS A 238 6.97 12.80 6.45
CA HIS A 238 6.22 13.84 5.76
C HIS A 238 5.03 13.23 4.99
N VAL A 239 4.10 14.09 4.59
CA VAL A 239 3.04 13.81 3.61
C VAL A 239 3.19 14.79 2.46
N GLY A 240 3.38 14.29 1.23
CA GLY A 240 3.34 15.09 0.00
C GLY A 240 4.69 15.55 -0.55
N SER A 241 5.78 15.58 0.22
CA SER A 241 7.12 15.87 -0.32
C SER A 241 8.24 15.26 0.50
N ARG A 242 9.29 14.84 -0.21
CA ARG A 242 10.45 14.16 0.34
C ARG A 242 11.45 15.19 0.86
N ILE A 243 12.16 14.94 1.96
CA ILE A 243 13.10 15.97 2.48
C ILE A 243 14.30 16.23 1.55
N THR A 244 14.63 15.26 0.70
CA THR A 244 15.78 15.31 -0.21
C THR A 244 15.42 15.88 -1.59
N GLN A 245 14.15 16.22 -1.83
CA GLN A 245 13.64 16.71 -3.10
C GLN A 245 12.69 17.87 -2.85
N THR A 246 12.47 18.69 -3.87
CA THR A 246 11.48 19.77 -3.77
C THR A 246 10.14 19.33 -4.33
N SER A 247 10.12 18.33 -5.23
CA SER A 247 8.88 17.88 -5.87
C SER A 247 7.84 17.47 -4.83
N SER A 248 6.62 17.93 -5.08
CA SER A 248 5.47 17.69 -4.24
C SER A 248 4.40 16.94 -5.01
N PHE A 249 3.71 16.02 -4.33
CA PHE A 249 2.69 15.18 -4.93
C PHE A 249 1.47 16.03 -5.36
N PRO A 250 1.05 16.01 -6.63
CA PRO A 250 -0.18 16.64 -7.07
C PRO A 250 -1.35 15.67 -6.86
N GLY A 251 -2.09 15.83 -5.77
CA GLY A 251 -3.18 14.92 -5.47
C GLY A 251 -3.76 15.05 -4.07
N LYS A 252 -4.42 13.98 -3.64
CA LYS A 252 -5.18 13.90 -2.39
C LYS A 252 -4.66 12.76 -1.55
N VAL A 253 -4.66 12.97 -0.23
CA VAL A 253 -4.27 11.96 0.77
C VAL A 253 -5.29 11.97 1.89
N ASP A 254 -5.62 10.78 2.39
CA ASP A 254 -6.52 10.60 3.52
C ASP A 254 -6.14 9.42 4.40
N ASP A 255 -6.64 9.41 5.65
CA ASP A 255 -6.44 8.34 6.63
C ASP A 255 -4.98 7.82 6.71
N ALA A 256 -4.02 8.74 6.83
CA ALA A 256 -2.62 8.38 6.96
C ALA A 256 -2.32 7.84 8.35
N GLN A 257 -1.69 6.67 8.44
CA GLN A 257 -1.48 5.93 9.67
C GLN A 257 -0.08 5.34 9.77
N ILE A 258 0.48 5.33 10.99
CA ILE A 258 1.75 4.67 11.31
C ILE A 258 1.57 3.78 12.52
N PHE A 259 2.08 2.56 12.43
CA PHE A 259 2.21 1.64 13.55
C PHE A 259 3.68 1.26 13.77
N ASN A 260 4.09 1.06 15.03
CA ASN A 260 5.42 0.55 15.41
C ASN A 260 5.43 -0.98 15.51
N ARG A 261 4.55 -1.63 14.76
CA ARG A 261 4.42 -3.07 14.61
C ARG A 261 3.98 -3.39 13.20
N VAL A 262 4.10 -4.67 12.84
CA VAL A 262 3.52 -5.22 11.62
C VAL A 262 2.02 -5.44 11.86
N LEU A 263 1.20 -4.84 11.01
CA LEU A 263 -0.22 -5.19 10.90
C LEU A 263 -0.35 -6.51 10.14
N SER A 264 -1.31 -7.32 10.55
CA SER A 264 -1.66 -8.55 9.84
C SER A 264 -2.41 -8.26 8.52
N ASP A 265 -2.47 -9.24 7.62
CA ASP A 265 -3.25 -9.10 6.37
C ASP A 265 -4.72 -8.77 6.63
N ALA A 266 -5.30 -9.28 7.72
CA ALA A 266 -6.68 -8.96 8.13
C ALA A 266 -6.84 -7.49 8.55
N GLU A 267 -5.84 -6.94 9.23
CA GLU A 267 -5.80 -5.54 9.66
C GLU A 267 -5.60 -4.59 8.48
N ILE A 268 -4.68 -4.92 7.57
CA ILE A 268 -4.48 -4.16 6.34
C ILE A 268 -5.71 -4.21 5.43
N ALA A 269 -6.36 -5.37 5.31
CA ALA A 269 -7.58 -5.51 4.53
C ALA A 269 -8.70 -4.62 5.07
N TRP A 270 -8.85 -4.52 6.40
CA TRP A 270 -9.82 -3.62 7.00
C TRP A 270 -9.54 -2.16 6.67
N LEU A 271 -8.29 -1.71 6.82
CA LEU A 271 -7.89 -0.33 6.48
C LEU A 271 -8.10 -0.01 4.99
N GLY A 272 -7.89 -1.00 4.11
CA GLY A 272 -8.19 -0.91 2.68
C GLY A 272 -9.68 -1.02 2.32
N GLY A 273 -10.59 -0.98 3.30
CA GLY A 273 -12.03 -1.00 3.06
C GLY A 273 -12.61 -2.36 2.67
N VAL A 274 -11.85 -3.44 2.86
CA VAL A 274 -12.33 -4.81 2.64
C VAL A 274 -13.17 -5.22 3.85
N ILE A 275 -14.45 -5.49 3.63
CA ILE A 275 -15.42 -5.82 4.70
C ILE A 275 -15.94 -7.26 4.66
N LYS A 276 -15.54 -8.04 3.65
CA LYS A 276 -15.94 -9.45 3.50
C LYS A 276 -14.70 -10.33 3.53
N PRO A 277 -14.80 -11.55 4.10
CA PRO A 277 -13.72 -12.52 4.01
C PRO A 277 -13.33 -12.78 2.55
N PHE A 278 -12.03 -12.96 2.31
CA PHE A 278 -11.47 -13.27 1.01
C PHE A 278 -10.41 -14.37 1.15
N ASP A 279 -10.12 -15.05 0.05
CA ASP A 279 -9.17 -16.15 0.05
C ASP A 279 -7.76 -15.66 0.37
N LYS A 280 -7.06 -16.38 1.24
CA LYS A 280 -5.68 -16.10 1.60
C LYS A 280 -4.78 -16.34 0.37
N PRO A 281 -3.96 -15.35 -0.05
CA PRO A 281 -3.00 -15.54 -1.14
C PRO A 281 -2.02 -16.69 -0.90
N PHE A 282 -1.52 -17.27 -1.99
CA PHE A 282 -0.64 -18.45 -1.99
C PHE A 282 0.84 -18.17 -1.73
#